data_AF-A0A9D4QRN2-F1
#
_entry.id   AF-A0A9D4QRN2-F1
#
_cell.length_a   1.000
_cell.length_b   1.000
_cell.length_c   1.000
_cell.angle_alpha   90.00
_cell.angle_beta   90.00
_cell.angle_gamma   90.00
#
_symmetry.space_group_name_H-M   'P 1'
#
loop_
_entity.id
_entity.type
_entity.pdbx_description
1 polymer ?
#
loop_
_entity_poly.entity_id
_entity_poly.type
_entity_poly.pdbx_seq_one_letter_code
_entity_poly.pdbx_strand_id
1 'polypeptide(L)'
;MADQKYLCGPCLEDKGEIEGIVYCTDCEEPLCGECKQYHARIKVLKHHSVCDFADVPPHEIQELLKSLIACPNHEKEEVIYLCKDHDMACCNKCAMTDHKKCEEVRVLSDIVHDLKADCTGLKTVLHDLHQQGERLLEHERKHEELVSEIESNALSALKTIKQQLFDMYAQLENEVLTAISEKKKLILEKIKTNT
;
A
#
# COMPACT_ATOMS: atom_id res chain seq x y z
N MET A 1 -29.19 9.17 -29.11
CA MET A 1 -29.25 9.87 -27.81
C MET A 1 -28.42 9.01 -26.87
N ALA A 2 -27.34 9.55 -26.31
CA ALA A 2 -26.35 8.74 -25.60
C ALA A 2 -26.96 8.20 -24.30
N ASP A 3 -26.89 6.89 -24.14
CA ASP A 3 -27.24 6.14 -22.94
C ASP A 3 -26.25 6.55 -21.83
N GLN A 4 -26.61 7.54 -21.01
CA GLN A 4 -25.72 8.06 -19.98
C GLN A 4 -25.72 7.10 -18.80
N LYS A 5 -24.64 6.32 -18.70
CA LYS A 5 -24.43 5.33 -17.65
C LYS A 5 -23.85 6.01 -16.41
N TYR A 6 -24.53 5.87 -15.28
CA TYR A 6 -24.00 6.26 -13.97
C TYR A 6 -23.31 5.04 -13.36
N LEU A 7 -22.09 5.22 -12.82
CA LEU A 7 -21.33 4.13 -12.19
C LEU A 7 -21.56 4.16 -10.68
N CYS A 8 -21.70 2.99 -10.07
CA CYS A 8 -21.92 2.82 -8.64
C CYS A 8 -20.74 3.37 -7.82
N GLY A 9 -20.99 4.37 -6.97
CA GLY A 9 -19.99 5.05 -6.13
C GLY A 9 -19.18 4.06 -5.29
N PRO A 10 -19.82 3.26 -4.42
CA PRO A 10 -19.12 2.28 -3.59
C PRO A 10 -18.33 1.21 -4.37
N CYS A 11 -18.77 0.86 -5.59
CA CYS A 11 -18.07 -0.15 -6.38
C CYS A 11 -16.86 0.41 -7.12
N LEU A 12 -16.82 1.72 -7.42
CA LEU A 12 -15.66 2.34 -8.07
C LEU A 12 -14.38 2.17 -7.24
N GLU A 13 -14.51 2.13 -5.92
CA GLU A 13 -13.39 1.97 -4.99
C GLU A 13 -12.93 0.51 -4.84
N ASP A 14 -13.85 -0.46 -5.01
CA ASP A 14 -13.65 -1.85 -4.53
C ASP A 14 -13.80 -2.93 -5.61
N LYS A 15 -14.73 -2.75 -6.56
CA LYS A 15 -15.11 -3.76 -7.57
C LYS A 15 -14.99 -3.29 -9.04
N GLY A 16 -14.71 -2.01 -9.28
CA GLY A 16 -14.55 -1.41 -10.60
C GLY A 16 -15.82 -0.72 -11.14
N GLU A 17 -15.87 -0.51 -12.46
CA GLU A 17 -16.92 0.24 -13.16
C GLU A 17 -18.23 -0.56 -13.29
N ILE A 18 -18.96 -0.70 -12.18
CA ILE A 18 -20.29 -1.33 -12.15
C ILE A 18 -21.36 -0.26 -12.36
N GLU A 19 -22.32 -0.50 -13.24
CA GLU A 19 -23.44 0.41 -13.49
C GLU A 19 -24.36 0.54 -12.27
N GLY A 20 -24.61 1.78 -11.87
CA GLY A 20 -25.58 2.16 -10.85
C GLY A 20 -26.98 2.21 -11.43
N ILE A 21 -27.94 1.60 -10.75
CA ILE A 21 -29.35 1.53 -11.18
C ILE A 21 -30.27 2.44 -10.36
N VAL A 22 -29.80 2.90 -9.19
CA VAL A 22 -30.54 3.83 -8.32
C VAL A 22 -29.62 4.91 -7.78
N TYR A 23 -30.18 6.03 -7.34
CA TYR A 23 -29.47 7.11 -6.66
C TYR A 23 -29.93 7.23 -5.20
N CYS A 24 -28.99 7.28 -4.27
CA CYS A 24 -29.28 7.51 -2.86
C CYS A 24 -29.09 9.00 -2.55
N THR A 25 -30.16 9.72 -2.25
CA THR A 25 -30.10 11.19 -2.06
C THR A 25 -29.33 11.58 -0.80
N ASP A 26 -29.40 10.77 0.26
CA ASP A 26 -28.69 11.05 1.51
C ASP A 26 -27.19 10.77 1.44
N CYS A 27 -26.78 9.90 0.50
CA CYS A 27 -25.37 9.61 0.24
C CYS A 27 -24.83 10.36 -0.96
N GLU A 28 -25.69 11.07 -1.68
CA GLU A 28 -25.39 11.78 -2.92
C GLU A 28 -24.69 10.91 -3.99
N GLU A 29 -24.94 9.60 -3.98
CA GLU A 29 -24.22 8.63 -4.81
C GLU A 29 -25.13 7.64 -5.55
N PRO A 30 -24.76 7.26 -6.80
CA PRO A 30 -25.36 6.14 -7.53
C PRO A 30 -24.98 4.78 -6.93
N LEU A 31 -25.91 3.83 -6.89
CA LEU A 31 -25.74 2.49 -6.34
C LEU A 31 -26.15 1.39 -7.33
N CYS A 32 -25.36 0.32 -7.41
CA CYS A 32 -25.75 -0.91 -8.10
C CYS A 32 -26.80 -1.69 -7.29
N GLY A 33 -27.38 -2.73 -7.89
CA GLY A 33 -28.41 -3.55 -7.22
C GLY A 33 -27.93 -4.21 -5.92
N GLU A 34 -26.64 -4.54 -5.82
CA GLU A 34 -26.06 -5.12 -4.60
C GLU A 34 -25.92 -4.05 -3.50
N CYS A 35 -25.36 -2.88 -3.83
CA CYS A 35 -25.20 -1.76 -2.90
C CYS A 35 -26.55 -1.22 -2.40
N LYS A 36 -27.58 -1.17 -3.25
CA LYS A 36 -28.97 -0.87 -2.87
C LYS A 36 -29.47 -1.82 -1.77
N GLN A 37 -29.21 -3.12 -1.91
CA GLN A 37 -29.62 -4.12 -0.90
C GLN A 37 -28.87 -3.96 0.41
N TYR A 38 -27.57 -3.65 0.37
CA TYR A 38 -26.79 -3.38 1.59
C TYR A 38 -27.30 -2.13 2.31
N HIS A 39 -27.58 -1.04 1.60
CA HIS A 39 -28.19 0.17 2.16
C HIS A 39 -29.49 -0.16 2.91
N ALA A 40 -30.37 -0.98 2.33
CA ALA A 40 -31.62 -1.36 2.97
C ALA A 40 -31.46 -2.28 4.21
N ARG A 41 -30.32 -3.00 4.32
CA ARG A 41 -30.06 -3.98 5.39
C ARG A 41 -29.29 -3.39 6.57
N ILE A 42 -28.43 -2.41 6.31
CA ILE A 42 -27.59 -1.79 7.35
C ILE A 42 -28.45 -0.80 8.14
N LYS A 43 -28.49 -0.95 9.48
CA LYS A 43 -29.38 -0.18 10.36
C LYS A 43 -29.29 1.33 10.18
N VAL A 44 -28.10 1.87 9.95
CA VAL A 44 -27.89 3.32 9.80
C VAL A 44 -28.29 3.84 8.42
N LEU A 45 -28.17 3.01 7.37
CA LEU A 45 -28.46 3.39 5.97
C LEU A 45 -29.91 3.08 5.56
N LYS A 46 -30.62 2.26 6.34
CA LYS A 46 -31.97 1.77 6.02
C LYS A 46 -33.02 2.88 5.85
N HIS A 47 -32.76 4.06 6.42
CA HIS A 47 -33.65 5.21 6.35
C HIS A 47 -33.31 6.20 5.23
N HIS A 48 -32.27 5.93 4.44
CA HIS A 48 -31.92 6.77 3.31
C HIS A 48 -32.96 6.64 2.19
N SER A 49 -33.22 7.75 1.51
CA SER A 49 -34.11 7.84 0.37
C SER A 49 -33.36 7.41 -0.89
N VAL A 50 -33.90 6.40 -1.56
CA VAL A 50 -33.31 5.81 -2.77
C VAL A 50 -34.32 5.94 -3.91
N CYS A 51 -33.92 6.62 -4.98
CA CYS A 51 -34.72 6.86 -6.17
C CYS A 51 -34.20 5.99 -7.32
N ASP A 52 -35.11 5.36 -8.06
CA ASP A 52 -34.73 4.57 -9.24
C ASP A 52 -34.43 5.50 -10.41
N PHE A 53 -33.35 5.27 -11.15
CA PHE A 53 -33.07 6.07 -12.34
C PHE A 53 -34.16 5.89 -13.42
N ALA A 54 -34.90 4.78 -13.39
CA ALA A 54 -36.03 4.54 -14.27
C ALA A 54 -37.27 5.39 -13.91
N ASP A 55 -37.39 5.82 -12.65
CA ASP A 55 -38.57 6.53 -12.12
C ASP A 55 -38.43 8.05 -12.18
N VAL A 56 -37.21 8.57 -12.38
CA VAL A 56 -36.97 10.00 -12.53
C VAL A 56 -36.95 10.34 -14.02
N PRO A 57 -37.86 11.18 -14.54
CA PRO A 57 -37.82 11.63 -15.91
C PRO A 57 -36.43 12.25 -16.20
N PRO A 58 -35.78 11.93 -17.32
CA PRO A 58 -34.47 12.49 -17.67
C PRO A 58 -34.44 14.03 -17.62
N HIS A 59 -35.59 14.67 -17.83
CA HIS A 59 -35.78 16.11 -17.71
C HIS A 59 -35.59 16.62 -16.27
N GLU A 60 -36.09 15.92 -15.27
CA GLU A 60 -35.98 16.34 -13.86
C GLU A 60 -34.54 16.21 -13.35
N ILE A 61 -33.82 15.15 -13.73
CA ILE A 61 -32.38 15.01 -13.43
C ILE A 61 -31.59 16.15 -14.09
N GLN A 62 -31.91 16.46 -15.35
CA GLN A 62 -31.20 17.51 -16.09
C GLN A 62 -31.47 18.91 -15.53
N GLU A 63 -32.68 19.20 -15.04
CA GLU A 63 -32.98 20.45 -14.33
C GLU A 63 -32.30 20.53 -12.97
N LEU A 64 -32.22 19.42 -12.23
CA LEU A 64 -31.52 19.35 -10.95
C LEU A 64 -30.00 19.54 -11.13
N LEU A 65 -29.40 18.91 -12.13
CA LEU A 65 -27.98 19.10 -12.44
C LEU A 65 -27.68 20.54 -12.88
N LYS A 66 -28.57 21.15 -13.68
CA LYS A 66 -28.44 22.55 -14.08
C LYS A 66 -28.53 23.50 -12.90
N SER A 67 -29.40 23.23 -11.93
CA SER A 67 -29.51 24.08 -10.73
C SER A 67 -28.29 23.95 -9.81
N LEU A 68 -27.67 22.76 -9.73
CA LEU A 68 -26.45 22.54 -8.92
C LEU A 68 -25.23 23.30 -9.45
N ILE A 69 -25.11 23.51 -10.76
CA ILE A 69 -23.99 24.23 -11.38
C ILE A 69 -24.29 25.70 -11.68
N ALA A 70 -25.51 26.16 -11.39
CA ALA A 70 -25.91 27.53 -11.66
C ALA A 70 -25.25 28.51 -10.67
N CYS A 71 -24.90 29.70 -11.15
CA CYS A 71 -24.37 30.74 -10.31
C CYS A 71 -25.47 31.32 -9.40
N PRO A 72 -25.22 31.46 -8.09
CA PRO A 72 -26.20 32.03 -7.15
C PRO A 72 -26.66 33.45 -7.52
N ASN A 73 -25.77 34.22 -8.17
CA ASN A 73 -26.04 35.61 -8.58
C ASN A 73 -26.55 35.71 -10.02
N HIS A 74 -26.43 34.64 -10.81
CA HIS A 74 -26.73 34.63 -12.24
C HIS A 74 -27.35 33.29 -12.64
N GLU A 75 -28.66 33.12 -12.45
CA GLU A 75 -29.41 31.86 -12.63
C GLU A 75 -29.24 31.16 -13.99
N LYS A 76 -28.84 31.89 -15.04
CA LYS A 76 -28.64 31.36 -16.40
C LYS A 76 -27.18 31.07 -16.75
N GLU A 77 -26.25 31.32 -15.82
CA GLU A 77 -24.82 31.12 -16.04
C GLU A 77 -24.32 29.99 -15.16
N GLU A 78 -23.50 29.12 -15.75
CA GLU A 78 -22.86 28.03 -15.02
C GLU A 78 -21.59 28.52 -14.33
N VAL A 79 -21.30 27.94 -13.17
CA VAL A 79 -20.06 28.15 -12.42
C VAL A 79 -18.93 27.37 -13.09
N ILE A 80 -17.99 28.10 -13.69
CA ILE A 80 -16.89 27.52 -14.48
C ILE A 80 -15.51 28.03 -14.07
N TYR A 81 -15.44 28.99 -13.15
CA TYR A 81 -14.20 29.56 -12.62
C TYR A 81 -14.10 29.34 -11.11
N LEU A 82 -12.86 29.37 -10.61
CA LEU A 82 -12.55 29.52 -9.19
C LEU A 82 -11.71 30.77 -9.00
N CYS A 83 -12.16 31.66 -8.13
CA CYS A 83 -11.38 32.79 -7.64
C CYS A 83 -10.68 32.36 -6.34
N LYS A 84 -9.35 32.25 -6.35
CA LYS A 84 -8.58 31.88 -5.15
C LYS A 84 -8.49 33.01 -4.14
N ASP A 85 -8.50 34.26 -4.58
CA ASP A 85 -8.44 35.42 -3.69
C ASP A 85 -9.63 35.47 -2.72
N HIS A 86 -10.77 34.91 -3.14
CA HIS A 86 -12.01 34.82 -2.36
C HIS A 86 -12.39 33.39 -1.98
N ASP A 87 -11.57 32.41 -2.38
CA ASP A 87 -11.85 30.97 -2.26
C ASP A 87 -13.29 30.58 -2.67
N MET A 88 -13.72 31.07 -3.84
CA MET A 88 -15.12 30.97 -4.28
C MET A 88 -15.22 30.62 -5.76
N ALA A 89 -16.12 29.70 -6.08
CA ALA A 89 -16.44 29.35 -7.45
C ALA A 89 -17.43 30.36 -8.06
N CYS A 90 -17.20 30.77 -9.30
CA CYS A 90 -17.99 31.81 -9.94
C CYS A 90 -18.25 31.54 -11.43
N CYS A 91 -19.29 32.16 -11.99
CA CYS A 91 -19.53 32.14 -13.43
C CYS A 91 -18.73 33.21 -14.16
N ASN A 92 -18.80 33.20 -15.49
CA ASN A 92 -18.11 34.17 -16.35
C ASN A 92 -18.51 35.63 -16.02
N LYS A 93 -19.78 35.90 -15.72
CA LYS A 93 -20.23 37.26 -15.36
C LYS A 93 -19.56 37.77 -14.09
N CYS A 94 -19.60 36.98 -13.02
CA CYS A 94 -18.93 37.30 -11.76
C CYS A 94 -17.41 37.49 -11.95
N ALA A 95 -16.77 36.67 -12.79
CA ALA A 95 -15.36 36.82 -13.13
C ALA A 95 -15.06 38.19 -13.80
N MET A 96 -15.96 38.67 -14.65
CA MET A 96 -15.82 39.93 -15.37
C MET A 96 -16.30 41.17 -14.58
N THR A 97 -17.07 41.00 -13.51
CA THR A 97 -17.60 42.08 -12.68
C THR A 97 -16.89 42.14 -11.34
N ASP A 98 -17.26 41.25 -10.42
CA ASP A 98 -16.91 41.29 -9.01
C ASP A 98 -15.48 40.82 -8.77
N HIS A 99 -15.02 39.86 -9.59
CA HIS A 99 -13.67 39.31 -9.51
C HIS A 99 -12.72 39.85 -10.59
N LYS A 100 -13.10 40.89 -11.32
CA LYS A 100 -12.28 41.46 -12.42
C LYS A 100 -10.89 41.92 -11.96
N LYS A 101 -10.78 42.35 -10.71
CA LYS A 101 -9.53 42.84 -10.10
C LYS A 101 -8.80 41.77 -9.28
N CYS A 102 -9.36 40.57 -9.19
CA CYS A 102 -8.70 39.44 -8.54
C CYS A 102 -7.56 38.97 -9.45
N GLU A 103 -6.43 38.62 -8.85
CA GLU A 103 -5.24 38.17 -9.56
C GLU A 103 -5.37 36.68 -9.95
N GLU A 104 -5.98 35.88 -9.06
CA GLU A 104 -6.04 34.43 -9.22
C GLU A 104 -7.46 33.94 -9.50
N VAL A 105 -7.93 34.15 -10.73
CA VAL A 105 -9.18 33.57 -11.25
C VAL A 105 -8.85 32.59 -12.37
N ARG A 106 -9.10 31.30 -12.15
CA ARG A 106 -8.78 30.23 -13.10
C ARG A 106 -10.01 29.42 -13.49
N VAL A 107 -9.98 28.82 -14.67
CA VAL A 107 -11.04 27.91 -15.12
C VAL A 107 -10.97 26.62 -14.31
N LEU A 108 -12.12 26.14 -13.86
CA LEU A 108 -12.24 24.91 -13.05
C LEU A 108 -11.67 23.69 -13.77
N SER A 109 -11.83 23.60 -15.09
CA SER A 109 -11.26 22.50 -15.90
C SER A 109 -9.75 22.39 -15.75
N ASP A 110 -9.05 23.53 -15.75
CA ASP A 110 -7.60 23.58 -15.69
C ASP A 110 -7.13 23.22 -14.28
N ILE A 111 -7.83 23.71 -13.25
CA ILE A 111 -7.54 23.34 -11.86
C ILE A 111 -7.73 21.84 -11.66
N VAL A 112 -8.84 21.28 -12.14
CA VAL A 112 -9.12 19.84 -12.05
C VAL A 112 -8.08 19.04 -12.82
N HIS A 113 -7.65 19.50 -14.00
CA HIS A 113 -6.59 18.88 -14.77
C HIS A 113 -5.26 18.86 -14.01
N ASP A 114 -4.84 20.01 -13.47
CA ASP A 114 -3.60 20.15 -12.70
C ASP A 114 -3.63 19.26 -11.45
N LEU A 115 -4.73 19.29 -10.68
CA LEU A 115 -4.91 18.44 -9.50
C LEU A 115 -4.90 16.95 -9.85
N LYS A 116 -5.47 16.55 -10.99
CA LYS A 116 -5.39 15.16 -11.46
C LYS A 116 -3.96 14.78 -11.80
N ALA A 117 -3.22 15.64 -12.49
CA ALA A 117 -1.81 15.40 -12.79
C ALA A 117 -0.97 15.25 -11.50
N ASP A 118 -1.16 16.14 -10.52
CA ASP A 118 -0.49 16.08 -9.22
C ASP A 118 -0.86 14.80 -8.46
N CYS A 119 -2.14 14.43 -8.42
CA CYS A 119 -2.59 13.17 -7.81
C CYS A 119 -1.97 11.95 -8.48
N THR A 120 -1.81 11.95 -9.81
CA THR A 120 -1.12 10.85 -10.50
C THR A 120 0.36 10.79 -10.12
N GLY A 121 1.06 11.92 -10.04
CA GLY A 121 2.44 11.97 -9.58
C GLY A 121 2.61 11.52 -8.13
N LEU A 122 1.70 11.92 -7.25
CA LEU A 122 1.69 11.47 -5.85
C LEU A 122 1.45 9.96 -5.76
N LYS A 123 0.55 9.42 -6.58
CA LYS A 123 0.26 7.98 -6.64
C LYS A 123 1.49 7.18 -7.08
N THR A 124 2.24 7.66 -8.08
CA THR A 124 3.48 6.99 -8.51
C THR A 124 4.54 7.03 -7.41
N VAL A 125 4.72 8.18 -6.76
CA VAL A 125 5.67 8.32 -5.64
C VAL A 125 5.30 7.38 -4.50
N LEU A 126 4.03 7.32 -4.10
CA LEU A 126 3.56 6.43 -3.04
C LEU A 126 3.78 4.95 -3.38
N HIS A 127 3.51 4.56 -4.63
CA HIS A 127 3.79 3.21 -5.13
C HIS A 127 5.29 2.87 -5.04
N ASP A 128 6.17 3.77 -5.47
CA ASP A 128 7.61 3.54 -5.44
C ASP A 128 8.15 3.46 -4.01
N LEU A 129 7.66 4.30 -3.10
CA LEU A 129 7.97 4.25 -1.67
C LEU A 129 7.54 2.93 -1.04
N HIS A 130 6.33 2.45 -1.36
CA HIS A 130 5.86 1.16 -0.89
C HIS A 130 6.75 0.02 -1.40
N GLN A 131 7.08 0.00 -2.69
CA GLN A 131 7.96 -1.01 -3.27
C GLN A 131 9.37 -0.99 -2.65
N GLN A 132 9.91 0.19 -2.34
CA GLN A 132 11.19 0.32 -1.63
C GLN A 132 11.11 -0.24 -0.21
N GLY A 133 10.02 0.02 0.52
CA GLY A 133 9.77 -0.54 1.84
C GLY A 133 9.78 -2.07 1.85
N GLU A 134 9.04 -2.69 0.93
CA GLU A 134 9.01 -4.16 0.78
C GLU A 134 10.40 -4.74 0.49
N ARG A 135 11.19 -4.06 -0.35
CA ARG A 135 12.58 -4.47 -0.64
C ARG A 135 13.50 -4.39 0.58
N LEU A 136 13.32 -3.38 1.43
CA LEU A 136 14.10 -3.22 2.66
C LEU A 136 13.76 -4.32 3.67
N LEU A 137 12.48 -4.65 3.85
CA LEU A 137 12.04 -5.75 4.71
C LEU A 137 12.60 -7.09 4.24
N GLU A 138 12.58 -7.35 2.94
CA GLU A 138 13.16 -8.58 2.38
C GLU A 138 14.69 -8.63 2.54
N HIS A 139 15.37 -7.48 2.45
CA HIS A 139 16.81 -7.41 2.71
C HIS A 139 17.14 -7.67 4.18
N GLU A 140 16.37 -7.08 5.10
CA GLU A 140 16.50 -7.31 6.54
C GLU A 140 16.34 -8.79 6.89
N ARG A 141 15.31 -9.45 6.37
CA ARG A 141 15.07 -10.89 6.53
C ARG A 141 16.26 -11.74 6.06
N LYS A 142 16.80 -11.45 4.86
CA LYS A 142 17.99 -12.16 4.34
C LYS A 142 19.23 -11.93 5.19
N HIS A 143 19.38 -10.73 5.74
CA HIS A 143 20.51 -10.40 6.60
C HIS A 143 20.44 -11.17 7.92
N GLU A 144 19.26 -11.30 8.52
CA GLU A 144 19.05 -12.15 9.70
C GLU A 144 19.37 -13.63 9.43
N GLU A 145 18.93 -14.16 8.29
CA GLU A 145 19.25 -15.53 7.87
C GLU A 145 20.76 -15.73 7.69
N LEU A 146 21.44 -14.78 7.04
CA LEU A 146 22.89 -14.83 6.84
C LEU A 146 23.66 -14.79 8.17
N VAL A 147 23.23 -13.93 9.10
CA VAL A 147 23.84 -13.85 10.44
C VAL A 147 23.68 -15.18 11.19
N SER A 148 22.48 -15.76 11.19
CA SER A 148 22.22 -17.07 11.81
C SER A 148 23.06 -18.19 11.19
N GLU A 149 23.24 -18.18 9.87
CA GLU A 149 24.09 -19.14 9.18
C GLU A 149 25.57 -18.98 9.56
N ILE A 150 26.08 -17.74 9.63
CA ILE A 150 27.44 -17.44 10.08
C ILE A 150 27.66 -17.94 11.51
N GLU A 151 26.72 -17.69 12.43
CA GLU A 151 26.80 -18.16 13.81
C GLU A 151 26.85 -19.69 13.90
N SER A 152 25.96 -20.37 13.18
CA SER A 152 25.92 -21.85 13.12
C SER A 152 27.23 -22.43 12.57
N ASN A 153 27.75 -21.84 11.49
CA ASN A 153 29.01 -22.24 10.88
C ASN A 153 30.20 -22.03 11.82
N ALA A 154 30.25 -20.89 12.53
CA ALA A 154 31.31 -20.62 13.51
C ALA A 154 31.26 -21.62 14.69
N LEU A 155 30.07 -21.93 15.20
CA LEU A 155 29.89 -22.90 16.28
C LEU A 155 30.28 -24.32 15.87
N SER A 156 29.89 -24.74 14.67
CA SER A 156 30.26 -26.06 14.14
C SER A 156 31.78 -26.19 13.89
N ALA A 157 32.41 -25.13 13.39
CA ALA A 157 33.86 -25.07 13.22
C ALA A 157 34.58 -25.16 14.58
N LEU A 158 34.15 -24.40 15.59
CA LEU A 158 34.70 -24.46 16.94
C LEU A 158 34.57 -25.87 17.55
N LYS A 159 33.41 -26.51 17.39
CA LYS A 159 33.18 -27.87 17.86
C LYS A 159 34.12 -28.86 17.17
N THR A 160 34.33 -28.70 15.87
CA THR A 160 35.23 -29.55 15.07
C THR A 160 36.67 -29.39 15.51
N ILE A 161 37.15 -28.15 15.66
CA ILE A 161 38.51 -27.85 16.15
C ILE A 161 38.71 -28.44 17.56
N LYS A 162 37.72 -28.28 18.44
CA LYS A 162 37.76 -28.86 19.79
C LYS A 162 37.89 -30.38 19.76
N GLN A 163 37.12 -31.06 18.90
CA GLN A 163 37.20 -32.52 18.78
C GLN A 163 38.56 -32.96 18.24
N GLN A 164 39.06 -32.30 17.20
CA GLN A 164 40.38 -32.59 16.64
C GLN A 164 41.50 -32.42 17.69
N LEU A 165 41.43 -31.38 18.53
CA LEU A 165 42.39 -31.19 19.63
C LEU A 165 42.34 -32.33 20.65
N PHE A 166 41.14 -32.82 21.02
CA PHE A 166 41.03 -33.97 21.91
C PHE A 166 41.60 -35.24 21.29
N ASP A 167 41.31 -35.49 20.01
CA ASP A 167 41.80 -36.68 19.31
C ASP A 167 43.33 -36.64 19.20
N MET A 168 43.91 -35.48 18.87
CA MET A 168 45.37 -35.27 18.86
C MET A 168 46.00 -35.48 20.23
N TYR A 169 45.38 -34.96 21.30
CA TYR A 169 45.87 -35.16 22.65
C TYR A 169 45.88 -36.65 23.04
N ALA A 170 44.79 -37.37 22.76
CA ALA A 170 44.68 -38.80 23.04
C ALA A 170 45.69 -39.63 22.24
N GLN A 171 45.97 -39.25 20.99
CA GLN A 171 47.01 -39.89 20.18
C GLN A 171 48.39 -39.69 20.81
N LEU A 172 48.74 -38.45 21.16
CA LEU A 172 50.03 -38.14 21.80
C LEU A 172 50.21 -38.87 23.14
N GLU A 173 49.16 -38.94 23.95
CA GLU A 173 49.19 -39.67 25.23
C GLU A 173 49.48 -41.17 25.02
N ASN A 174 48.81 -41.79 24.04
CA ASN A 174 49.03 -43.20 23.69
C ASN A 174 50.43 -43.46 23.12
N GLU A 175 50.96 -42.57 22.28
CA GLU A 175 52.33 -42.63 21.75
C GLU A 175 53.37 -42.59 22.86
N VAL A 176 53.21 -41.69 23.84
CA VAL A 176 54.13 -41.59 24.98
C VAL A 176 54.06 -42.86 25.85
N LEU A 177 52.86 -43.35 26.15
CA LEU A 177 52.67 -44.57 26.95
C LEU A 177 53.26 -45.82 26.29
N THR A 178 53.09 -45.96 24.97
CA THR A 178 53.68 -47.06 24.20
C THR A 178 55.19 -46.97 24.19
N ALA A 179 55.77 -45.79 23.92
CA ALA A 179 57.23 -45.59 23.95
C ALA A 179 57.86 -45.91 25.32
N ILE A 180 57.19 -45.51 26.42
CA ILE A 180 57.60 -45.85 27.79
C ILE A 180 57.54 -47.36 28.01
N SER A 181 56.47 -48.03 27.57
CA SER A 181 56.27 -49.47 27.74
C SER A 181 57.31 -50.29 26.99
N GLU A 182 57.64 -49.88 25.76
CA GLU A 182 58.70 -50.49 24.95
C GLU A 182 60.08 -50.32 25.60
N LYS A 183 60.42 -49.09 26.03
CA LYS A 183 61.65 -48.81 26.79
C LYS A 183 61.76 -49.66 28.04
N LYS A 184 60.66 -49.78 28.81
CA LYS A 184 60.59 -50.62 30.02
C LYS A 184 60.88 -52.09 29.69
N LYS A 185 60.27 -52.64 28.63
CA LYS A 185 60.48 -54.02 28.19
C LYS A 185 61.94 -54.28 27.83
N LEU A 186 62.55 -53.39 27.05
CA LEU A 186 63.96 -53.47 26.66
C LEU A 186 64.91 -53.47 27.85
N ILE A 187 64.65 -52.63 28.86
CA ILE A 187 65.44 -52.59 30.09
C ILE A 187 65.31 -53.91 30.87
N LEU A 188 64.09 -54.44 31.01
CA LEU A 188 63.84 -55.70 31.71
C LEU A 188 64.51 -56.89 31.02
N GLU A 189 64.51 -56.94 29.69
CA GLU A 189 65.22 -57.98 28.92
C GLU A 189 66.73 -57.92 29.15
N LYS A 190 67.33 -56.71 29.12
CA LYS A 190 68.77 -56.52 29.41
C LYS A 190 69.16 -56.93 30.82
N ILE A 191 68.30 -56.72 31.82
CA ILE A 191 68.54 -57.16 33.19
C ILE A 191 68.60 -58.69 33.25
N LYS A 192 67.65 -59.38 32.61
CA LYS A 192 67.59 -60.86 32.61
C LYS A 192 68.79 -61.52 31.93
N THR A 193 69.36 -60.91 30.90
CA THR A 193 70.53 -61.47 30.18
C THR A 193 71.86 -61.25 30.89
N ASN A 194 71.93 -60.37 31.89
CA ASN A 194 73.14 -60.04 32.65
C ASN A 194 73.21 -60.71 34.04
N THR A 195 72.22 -61.53 34.38
CA THR A 195 72.16 -62.43 35.57
C THR A 195 72.24 -63.87 35.10
#